data_AF-A0A9C8D7S5-F1
#
_entry.id   AF-A0A9C8D7S5-F1
#
_cell.length_a   1.000
_cell.length_b   1.000
_cell.length_c   1.000
_cell.angle_alpha   90.00
_cell.angle_beta   90.00
_cell.angle_gamma   90.00
#
_symmetry.space_group_name_H-M   'P 1'
#
loop_
_entity.id
_entity.type
_entity.pdbx_description
1 polymer ?
#
loop_
_entity_poly.entity_id
_entity_poly.type
_entity_poly.pdbx_seq_one_letter_code
_entity_poly.pdbx_strand_id
1 'polypeptide(L)'
;MKLKYGVIFSLVLIFILSSCIPQDNEIPKDEEKTRYYDEIFSKVSVEKDIVYGESVDYVGKRIELKLDVYEPEGDSEDKRPLIIWIHGGGFVAGDKTNKAIVSLCEYFAKRGYVTASINYRLRKIPISEFDEAIKDAVEDARKSIDFFRENSDRFRIDVNHIAVGGSSAGAVTSLHLAYTDTWNKEGIFAVISLWGELLNFNEIKQTDPPLLIIHG
;
A
#
# COMPACT_ATOMS: atom_id res chain seq x y z
N MET A 1 86.15 -36.95 -25.76
CA MET A 1 85.37 -38.10 -25.27
C MET A 1 84.42 -37.61 -24.18
N LYS A 2 83.10 -37.72 -24.43
CA LYS A 2 81.92 -37.62 -23.51
C LYS A 2 81.80 -36.38 -22.59
N LEU A 3 80.90 -35.43 -22.82
CA LEU A 3 79.43 -35.36 -22.70
C LEU A 3 78.94 -34.66 -21.41
N LYS A 4 78.15 -33.63 -21.66
CA LYS A 4 77.33 -32.72 -20.83
C LYS A 4 76.72 -33.32 -19.56
N TYR A 5 76.71 -32.53 -18.48
CA TYR A 5 75.55 -32.34 -17.61
C TYR A 5 75.52 -30.90 -17.09
N GLY A 6 74.49 -30.15 -17.51
CA GLY A 6 74.18 -28.83 -16.98
C GLY A 6 73.37 -28.98 -15.69
N VAL A 7 73.72 -28.18 -14.68
CA VAL A 7 72.98 -28.06 -13.43
C VAL A 7 72.30 -26.70 -13.41
N ILE A 8 71.02 -26.78 -13.03
CA ILE A 8 69.95 -25.79 -13.04
C ILE A 8 70.25 -24.67 -12.04
N PHE A 9 70.16 -23.41 -12.47
CA PHE A 9 69.98 -22.27 -11.56
C PHE A 9 68.64 -21.61 -11.86
N SER A 10 67.79 -21.64 -10.84
CA SER A 10 66.43 -21.10 -10.82
C SER A 10 66.47 -19.58 -10.99
N LEU A 11 65.75 -19.07 -12.00
CA LEU A 11 65.46 -17.64 -12.14
C LEU A 11 63.95 -17.47 -12.06
N VAL A 12 63.56 -16.80 -10.98
CA VAL A 12 62.21 -16.52 -10.52
C VAL A 12 61.44 -15.72 -11.58
N LEU A 13 60.24 -16.21 -11.87
CA LEU A 13 59.19 -15.55 -12.66
C LEU A 13 58.81 -14.21 -12.02
N ILE A 14 59.00 -13.10 -12.71
CA ILE A 14 58.34 -11.83 -12.37
C ILE A 14 57.10 -11.71 -13.26
N PHE A 15 55.95 -11.97 -12.66
CA PHE A 15 54.64 -11.59 -13.18
C PHE A 15 54.58 -10.06 -13.27
N ILE A 16 54.59 -9.51 -14.48
CA ILE A 16 54.10 -8.15 -14.69
C ILE A 16 52.58 -8.27 -14.72
N LEU A 17 51.94 -7.94 -13.60
CA LEU A 17 50.51 -7.68 -13.52
C LEU A 17 50.22 -6.53 -14.50
N SER A 18 49.76 -6.88 -15.71
CA SER A 18 49.00 -5.95 -16.53
C SER A 18 47.80 -5.55 -15.68
N SER A 19 47.81 -4.30 -15.24
CA SER A 19 46.64 -3.64 -14.69
C SER A 19 45.46 -3.94 -15.60
N CYS A 20 44.50 -4.73 -15.11
CA CYS A 20 43.12 -4.53 -15.52
C CYS A 20 42.81 -3.08 -15.15
N ILE A 21 42.95 -2.18 -16.11
CA ILE A 21 42.13 -0.99 -16.15
C ILE A 21 40.71 -1.56 -16.15
N PRO A 22 39.89 -1.39 -15.10
CA PRO A 22 38.48 -1.69 -15.23
C PRO A 22 38.04 -0.88 -16.45
N GLN A 23 37.56 -1.55 -17.50
CA GLN A 23 36.77 -0.86 -18.49
C GLN A 23 35.76 -0.05 -17.69
N ASP A 24 35.68 1.25 -17.96
CA ASP A 24 34.60 2.08 -17.47
C ASP A 24 33.34 1.24 -17.65
N ASN A 25 32.80 0.73 -16.54
CA ASN A 25 31.54 0.02 -16.58
C ASN A 25 30.60 1.06 -17.17
N GLU A 26 30.16 0.84 -18.40
CA GLU A 26 29.09 1.62 -19.00
C GLU A 26 28.04 1.73 -17.90
N ILE A 27 27.76 2.96 -17.47
CA ILE A 27 26.66 3.25 -16.55
C ILE A 27 25.46 2.51 -17.17
N PRO A 28 24.84 1.53 -16.48
CA PRO A 28 23.76 0.76 -17.06
C PRO A 28 22.74 1.74 -17.64
N LYS A 29 22.51 1.65 -18.95
CA LYS A 29 21.43 2.38 -19.63
C LYS A 29 20.15 2.08 -18.87
N ASP A 30 19.47 3.14 -18.40
CA ASP A 30 18.15 3.17 -17.79
C ASP A 30 17.60 1.78 -17.47
N GLU A 31 17.80 1.31 -16.23
CA GLU A 31 17.18 0.07 -15.77
C GLU A 31 15.68 0.12 -16.08
N GLU A 32 15.18 -0.93 -16.74
CA GLU A 32 13.77 -1.02 -17.09
C GLU A 32 12.93 -0.94 -15.80
N LYS A 33 12.22 0.18 -15.64
CA LYS A 33 11.41 0.42 -14.46
C LYS A 33 10.30 -0.62 -14.35
N THR A 34 10.19 -1.24 -13.19
CA THR A 34 9.19 -2.26 -12.89
C THR A 34 7.91 -1.61 -12.35
N ARG A 35 6.78 -1.80 -13.04
CA ARG A 35 5.46 -1.34 -12.59
C ARG A 35 5.16 -1.88 -11.19
N TYR A 36 4.48 -1.06 -10.38
CA TYR A 36 4.13 -1.32 -8.99
C TYR A 36 5.30 -1.33 -7.99
N TYR A 37 6.53 -1.16 -8.48
CA TYR A 37 7.74 -1.08 -7.66
C TYR A 37 8.42 0.30 -7.82
N ASP A 38 8.74 0.66 -9.07
CA ASP A 38 9.40 1.91 -9.44
C ASP A 38 8.42 3.04 -9.74
N GLU A 39 8.86 4.29 -9.56
CA GLU A 39 8.10 5.47 -9.99
C GLU A 39 8.16 5.60 -11.51
N ILE A 40 7.13 5.09 -12.17
CA ILE A 40 6.96 5.12 -13.62
C ILE A 40 6.11 6.31 -14.09
N PHE A 41 5.35 6.95 -13.19
CA PHE A 41 4.59 8.17 -13.48
C PHE A 41 5.14 9.38 -12.69
N SER A 42 5.18 10.54 -13.34
CA SER A 42 5.65 11.79 -12.71
C SER A 42 4.52 12.63 -12.10
N LYS A 43 3.27 12.40 -12.53
CA LYS A 43 2.10 13.17 -12.13
C LYS A 43 0.97 12.27 -11.66
N VAL A 44 0.19 12.80 -10.74
CA VAL A 44 -0.98 12.16 -10.14
C VAL A 44 -2.14 13.12 -10.28
N SER A 45 -3.23 12.66 -10.89
CA SER A 45 -4.52 13.35 -10.90
C SER A 45 -5.29 12.98 -9.63
N VAL A 46 -5.99 13.96 -9.05
CA VAL A 46 -6.77 13.75 -7.83
C VAL A 46 -8.20 14.20 -8.06
N GLU A 47 -9.14 13.26 -8.01
CA GLU A 47 -10.57 13.57 -7.94
C GLU A 47 -10.99 13.64 -6.47
N LYS A 48 -11.53 14.79 -6.05
CA LYS A 48 -11.79 15.09 -4.64
C LYS A 48 -13.27 15.05 -4.29
N ASP A 49 -13.52 14.77 -3.01
CA ASP A 49 -14.82 14.90 -2.35
C ASP A 49 -15.93 14.05 -3.01
N ILE A 50 -15.55 12.90 -3.56
CA ILE A 50 -16.47 11.92 -4.12
C ILE A 50 -17.28 11.32 -2.97
N VAL A 51 -18.60 11.43 -3.05
CA VAL A 51 -19.51 10.76 -2.10
C VAL A 51 -19.55 9.27 -2.46
N TYR A 52 -19.10 8.42 -1.54
CA TYR A 52 -19.12 6.97 -1.72
C TYR A 52 -20.24 6.28 -0.94
N GLY A 53 -20.94 7.02 -0.09
CA GLY A 53 -22.09 6.52 0.65
C GLY A 53 -22.63 7.53 1.65
N GLU A 54 -23.71 7.12 2.32
CA GLU A 54 -24.30 7.86 3.43
C GLU A 54 -24.34 6.97 4.69
N SER A 55 -24.26 7.62 5.85
CA SER A 55 -24.41 6.98 7.16
C SER A 55 -25.17 7.91 8.12
N VAL A 56 -25.56 7.36 9.26
CA VAL A 56 -26.10 8.15 10.38
C VAL A 56 -25.03 8.21 11.48
N ASP A 57 -24.71 9.42 11.93
CA ASP A 57 -23.72 9.63 12.99
C ASP A 57 -24.28 9.25 14.37
N TYR A 58 -23.43 9.31 15.40
CA TYR A 58 -23.76 8.91 16.76
C TYR A 58 -24.86 9.79 17.42
N VAL A 59 -25.20 10.95 16.84
CA VAL A 59 -26.31 11.80 17.30
C VAL A 59 -27.57 11.67 16.44
N GLY A 60 -27.60 10.71 15.51
CA GLY A 60 -28.77 10.45 14.67
C GLY A 60 -28.87 11.32 13.42
N LYS A 61 -27.82 12.06 13.06
CA LYS A 61 -27.80 12.94 11.89
C LYS A 61 -27.25 12.18 10.67
N ARG A 62 -27.89 12.34 9.52
CA ARG A 62 -27.34 11.85 8.23
C ARG A 62 -26.09 12.61 7.85
N ILE A 63 -25.08 11.88 7.39
CA ILE A 63 -23.83 12.42 6.89
C ILE A 63 -23.45 11.74 5.58
N GLU A 64 -22.76 12.49 4.72
CA GLU A 64 -22.09 11.96 3.54
C GLU A 64 -20.72 11.43 3.91
N LEU A 65 -20.38 10.25 3.41
CA LEU A 65 -19.05 9.70 3.46
C LEU A 65 -18.33 10.05 2.16
N LYS A 66 -17.14 10.65 2.29
CA LYS A 66 -16.38 11.18 1.15
C LYS A 66 -15.02 10.54 1.04
N LEU A 67 -14.54 10.41 -0.18
CA LEU A 67 -13.18 9.95 -0.50
C LEU A 67 -12.53 10.84 -1.56
N ASP A 68 -11.21 10.78 -1.62
CA ASP A 68 -10.42 11.32 -2.74
C ASP A 68 -9.77 10.14 -3.47
N VAL A 69 -9.78 10.15 -4.80
CA VAL A 69 -9.12 9.14 -5.65
C VAL A 69 -7.91 9.75 -6.32
N TYR A 70 -6.79 9.03 -6.30
CA TYR A 70 -5.51 9.42 -6.86
C TYR A 70 -5.14 8.41 -7.95
N GLU A 71 -4.93 8.92 -9.17
CA GLU A 71 -4.61 8.11 -10.33
C GLU A 71 -3.36 8.64 -11.05
N PRO A 72 -2.48 7.75 -11.55
CA PRO A 72 -1.40 8.16 -12.43
C PRO A 72 -1.93 8.81 -13.71
N GLU A 73 -1.42 10.00 -14.06
CA GLU A 73 -1.77 10.65 -15.32
C GLU A 73 -1.16 9.91 -16.51
N GLY A 74 -1.98 9.64 -17.53
CA GLY A 74 -1.53 9.02 -18.78
C GLY A 74 -1.32 7.50 -18.70
N ASP A 75 -1.75 6.85 -17.62
CA ASP A 75 -1.73 5.39 -17.55
C ASP A 75 -2.79 4.78 -18.46
N SER A 76 -2.37 3.81 -19.27
CA SER A 76 -3.20 3.07 -20.23
C SER A 76 -3.65 1.72 -19.70
N GLU A 77 -3.23 1.31 -18.49
CA GLU A 77 -3.65 0.04 -17.90
C GLU A 77 -5.14 0.10 -17.50
N ASP A 78 -5.90 -0.95 -17.86
CA ASP A 78 -7.35 -0.99 -17.69
C ASP A 78 -7.79 -1.76 -16.44
N LYS A 79 -6.86 -2.48 -15.79
CA LYS A 79 -7.11 -3.26 -14.56
C LYS A 79 -5.99 -3.04 -13.54
N ARG A 80 -6.06 -1.90 -12.86
CA ARG A 80 -5.04 -1.50 -11.88
C ARG A 80 -5.42 -1.97 -10.47
N PRO A 81 -4.47 -2.44 -9.65
CA PRO A 81 -4.72 -2.72 -8.25
C PRO A 81 -5.11 -1.42 -7.52
N LEU A 82 -6.05 -1.55 -6.58
CA LEU A 82 -6.54 -0.45 -5.75
C LEU A 82 -5.89 -0.53 -4.36
N ILE A 83 -5.49 0.61 -3.81
CA ILE A 83 -5.14 0.73 -2.38
C ILE A 83 -6.05 1.74 -1.70
N ILE A 84 -6.84 1.30 -0.73
CA ILE A 84 -7.69 2.18 0.09
C ILE A 84 -6.96 2.47 1.41
N TRP A 85 -6.70 3.75 1.65
CA TRP A 85 -6.03 4.26 2.84
C TRP A 85 -7.01 4.91 3.81
N ILE A 86 -6.92 4.50 5.08
CA ILE A 86 -7.79 4.94 6.17
C ILE A 86 -6.97 5.75 7.18
N HIS A 87 -7.40 6.98 7.46
CA HIS A 87 -6.69 7.88 8.36
C HIS A 87 -6.82 7.45 9.83
N GLY A 88 -5.80 7.77 10.62
CA GLY A 88 -5.85 7.67 12.08
C GLY A 88 -6.59 8.84 12.73
N GLY A 89 -6.48 8.96 14.05
CA GLY A 89 -7.14 10.02 14.82
C GLY A 89 -8.08 9.50 15.91
N GLY A 90 -7.86 8.26 16.39
CA GLY A 90 -8.56 7.68 17.54
C GLY A 90 -10.08 7.60 17.36
N PHE A 91 -10.57 7.55 16.12
CA PHE A 91 -12.00 7.60 15.76
C PHE A 91 -12.73 8.90 16.18
N VAL A 92 -12.02 9.90 16.68
CA VAL A 92 -12.60 11.19 17.16
C VAL A 92 -12.22 12.37 16.26
N ALA A 93 -11.19 12.19 15.41
CA ALA A 93 -10.60 13.24 14.59
C ALA A 93 -9.94 12.68 13.32
N GLY A 94 -9.48 13.58 12.47
CA GLY A 94 -8.82 13.27 11.20
C GLY A 94 -9.79 13.30 10.02
N ASP A 95 -9.22 13.25 8.82
CA ASP A 95 -9.94 13.15 7.56
C ASP A 95 -9.02 12.58 6.47
N LYS A 96 -9.60 12.35 5.29
CA LYS A 96 -8.96 11.86 4.06
C LYS A 96 -7.79 12.72 3.55
N THR A 97 -7.62 13.93 4.05
CA THR A 97 -6.51 14.86 3.72
C THR A 97 -5.34 14.76 4.69
N ASN A 98 -5.35 13.81 5.63
CA ASN A 98 -4.21 13.52 6.50
C ASN A 98 -2.91 13.40 5.67
N LYS A 99 -1.91 14.23 5.97
CA LYS A 99 -0.72 14.38 5.14
C LYS A 99 0.03 13.06 4.90
N ALA A 100 0.15 12.20 5.90
CA ALA A 100 0.84 10.92 5.76
C ALA A 100 0.06 9.98 4.82
N ILE A 101 -1.26 9.96 4.95
CA ILE A 101 -2.15 9.20 4.06
C ILE A 101 -2.10 9.73 2.62
N VAL A 102 -2.15 11.05 2.43
CA VAL A 102 -2.02 11.67 1.10
C VAL A 102 -0.66 11.31 0.47
N SER A 103 0.42 11.38 1.24
CA SER A 103 1.74 10.98 0.76
C SER A 103 1.81 9.50 0.34
N LEU A 104 1.13 8.60 1.07
CA LEU A 104 1.02 7.20 0.66
C LEU A 104 0.21 7.05 -0.63
N CYS A 105 -0.91 7.76 -0.76
CA CYS A 105 -1.72 7.75 -1.98
C CYS A 105 -0.89 8.17 -3.20
N GLU A 106 -0.19 9.31 -3.11
CA GLU A 106 0.68 9.81 -4.20
C GLU A 106 1.86 8.87 -4.48
N TYR A 107 2.48 8.31 -3.44
CA TYR A 107 3.61 7.40 -3.56
C TYR A 107 3.26 6.15 -4.37
N PHE A 108 2.12 5.53 -4.08
CA PHE A 108 1.66 4.34 -4.79
C PHE A 108 1.01 4.69 -6.14
N ALA A 109 0.32 5.82 -6.27
CA ALA A 109 -0.21 6.27 -7.56
C ALA A 109 0.90 6.45 -8.60
N LYS A 110 2.05 7.03 -8.22
CA LYS A 110 3.23 7.15 -9.10
C LYS A 110 3.84 5.82 -9.56
N ARG A 111 3.47 4.71 -8.92
CA ARG A 111 3.90 3.34 -9.23
C ARG A 111 2.88 2.57 -10.06
N GLY A 112 1.75 3.20 -10.42
CA GLY A 112 0.71 2.60 -11.27
C GLY A 112 -0.52 2.09 -10.53
N TYR A 113 -0.58 2.24 -9.21
CA TYR A 113 -1.79 1.89 -8.45
C TYR A 113 -2.86 2.97 -8.65
N VAL A 114 -4.13 2.58 -8.52
CA VAL A 114 -5.18 3.53 -8.11
C VAL A 114 -5.17 3.55 -6.59
N THR A 115 -5.24 4.73 -5.99
CA THR A 115 -5.34 4.82 -4.53
C THR A 115 -6.46 5.73 -4.10
N ALA A 116 -7.01 5.48 -2.93
CA ALA A 116 -8.08 6.29 -2.37
C ALA A 116 -7.83 6.58 -0.90
N SER A 117 -8.16 7.78 -0.45
CA SER A 117 -8.24 8.12 0.97
C SER A 117 -9.68 8.37 1.37
N ILE A 118 -10.16 7.71 2.42
CA ILE A 118 -11.58 7.76 2.82
C ILE A 118 -11.76 8.51 4.13
N ASN A 119 -12.85 9.25 4.24
CA ASN A 119 -13.45 9.62 5.53
C ASN A 119 -14.31 8.47 6.03
N TYR A 120 -14.36 8.28 7.34
CA TYR A 120 -15.32 7.42 8.03
C TYR A 120 -16.01 8.19 9.17
N ARG A 121 -17.11 7.67 9.70
CA ARG A 121 -17.82 8.26 10.84
C ARG A 121 -16.87 8.43 12.02
N LEU A 122 -16.79 9.67 12.50
CA LEU A 122 -16.12 9.97 13.76
C LEU A 122 -17.14 10.02 14.89
N ARG A 123 -16.73 9.52 16.05
CA ARG A 123 -17.50 9.60 17.29
C ARG A 123 -16.77 10.49 18.29
N LYS A 124 -17.43 11.52 18.83
CA LYS A 124 -16.88 12.32 19.94
C LYS A 124 -17.38 11.75 21.27
N ILE A 125 -16.87 10.59 21.63
CA ILE A 125 -17.43 9.73 22.70
C ILE A 125 -16.39 9.41 23.78
N PRO A 126 -16.83 9.04 25.00
CA PRO A 126 -15.95 8.48 26.01
C PRO A 126 -15.37 7.14 25.56
N ILE A 127 -14.22 6.76 26.17
CA ILE A 127 -13.46 5.53 25.86
C ILE A 127 -14.32 4.26 25.90
N SER A 128 -15.41 4.25 26.68
CA SER A 128 -16.33 3.12 26.82
C SER A 128 -17.09 2.71 25.55
N GLU A 129 -17.09 3.54 24.51
CA GLU A 129 -17.81 3.29 23.25
C GLU A 129 -16.85 3.01 22.06
N PHE A 130 -15.61 2.62 22.36
CA PHE A 130 -14.57 2.40 21.34
C PHE A 130 -14.95 1.29 20.35
N ASP A 131 -15.63 0.24 20.83
CA ASP A 131 -16.09 -0.87 19.98
C ASP A 131 -17.12 -0.41 18.95
N GLU A 132 -18.01 0.51 19.32
CA GLU A 132 -18.99 1.11 18.42
C GLU A 132 -18.31 2.02 17.39
N ALA A 133 -17.25 2.73 17.78
CA ALA A 133 -16.46 3.54 16.85
C ALA A 133 -15.76 2.68 15.79
N ILE A 134 -15.20 1.53 16.20
CA ILE A 134 -14.61 0.55 15.28
C ILE A 134 -15.68 0.01 14.33
N LYS A 135 -16.84 -0.39 14.85
CA LYS A 135 -17.95 -0.92 14.02
C LYS A 135 -18.40 0.07 12.96
N ASP A 136 -18.61 1.34 13.34
CA ASP A 136 -19.00 2.39 12.39
C ASP A 136 -17.94 2.61 11.31
N ALA A 137 -16.66 2.70 11.72
CA ALA A 137 -15.55 2.88 10.79
C ALA A 137 -15.40 1.70 9.82
N VAL A 138 -15.58 0.46 10.31
CA VAL A 138 -15.54 -0.75 9.48
C VAL A 138 -16.72 -0.79 8.50
N GLU A 139 -17.94 -0.47 8.94
CA GLU A 139 -19.10 -0.39 8.05
C GLU A 139 -18.88 0.65 6.94
N ASP A 140 -18.33 1.81 7.27
CA ASP A 140 -18.03 2.86 6.29
C ASP A 140 -16.91 2.43 5.34
N ALA A 141 -15.84 1.81 5.84
CA ALA A 141 -14.78 1.26 4.99
C ALA A 141 -15.31 0.18 4.02
N ARG A 142 -16.27 -0.66 4.45
CA ARG A 142 -16.95 -1.62 3.58
C ARG A 142 -17.70 -0.93 2.45
N LYS A 143 -18.46 0.14 2.75
CA LYS A 143 -19.16 0.94 1.73
C LYS A 143 -18.18 1.51 0.69
N SER A 144 -16.96 1.87 1.09
CA SER A 144 -15.95 2.33 0.12
C SER A 144 -15.50 1.22 -0.84
N ILE A 145 -15.37 -0.02 -0.37
CA ILE A 145 -15.04 -1.17 -1.22
C ILE A 145 -16.18 -1.47 -2.20
N ASP A 146 -17.42 -1.46 -1.71
CA ASP A 146 -18.59 -1.69 -2.56
C ASP A 146 -18.73 -0.58 -3.61
N PHE A 147 -18.50 0.68 -3.23
CA PHE A 147 -18.42 1.81 -4.18
C PHE A 147 -17.40 1.55 -5.28
N PHE A 148 -16.18 1.11 -4.95
CA PHE A 148 -15.16 0.81 -5.95
C PHE A 148 -15.51 -0.39 -6.82
N ARG A 149 -16.14 -1.44 -6.27
CA ARG A 149 -16.63 -2.58 -7.05
C ARG A 149 -17.67 -2.13 -8.09
N GLU A 150 -18.61 -1.30 -7.68
CA GLU A 150 -19.68 -0.75 -8.53
C GLU A 150 -19.15 0.24 -9.57
N ASN A 151 -18.04 0.92 -9.28
CA ASN A 151 -17.42 1.92 -10.15
C ASN A 151 -16.10 1.42 -10.77
N SER A 152 -15.90 0.11 -10.86
CA SER A 152 -14.61 -0.48 -11.25
C SER A 152 -14.18 -0.08 -12.65
N ASP A 153 -15.12 -0.04 -13.61
CA ASP A 153 -14.86 0.40 -14.98
C ASP A 153 -14.47 1.88 -15.04
N ARG A 154 -15.13 2.73 -14.24
CA ARG A 154 -14.85 4.18 -14.18
C ARG A 154 -13.42 4.44 -13.72
N PHE A 155 -12.98 3.73 -12.69
CA PHE A 155 -11.64 3.87 -12.13
C PHE A 155 -10.62 2.90 -12.73
N ARG A 156 -11.01 2.07 -13.72
CA ARG A 156 -10.16 1.05 -14.36
C ARG A 156 -9.35 0.23 -13.35
N ILE A 157 -10.05 -0.28 -12.34
CA ILE A 157 -9.45 -1.07 -11.25
C ILE A 157 -9.77 -2.55 -11.37
N ASP A 158 -8.86 -3.39 -10.89
CA ASP A 158 -9.14 -4.81 -10.69
C ASP A 158 -9.76 -5.04 -9.32
N VAL A 159 -11.04 -5.41 -9.31
CA VAL A 159 -11.80 -5.71 -8.09
C VAL A 159 -11.27 -6.93 -7.33
N ASN A 160 -10.40 -7.75 -7.94
CA ASN A 160 -9.75 -8.87 -7.28
C ASN A 160 -8.41 -8.51 -6.61
N HIS A 161 -7.93 -7.27 -6.80
CA HIS A 161 -6.68 -6.78 -6.25
C HIS A 161 -6.90 -5.45 -5.52
N ILE A 162 -7.67 -5.52 -4.43
CA ILE A 162 -7.87 -4.42 -3.49
C ILE A 162 -7.01 -4.61 -2.23
N ALA A 163 -6.12 -3.68 -1.94
CA ALA A 163 -5.41 -3.58 -0.67
C ALA A 163 -6.10 -2.56 0.23
N VAL A 164 -6.14 -2.83 1.52
CA VAL A 164 -6.64 -1.91 2.54
C VAL A 164 -5.58 -1.63 3.57
N GLY A 165 -5.38 -0.37 3.91
CA GLY A 165 -4.39 0.00 4.90
C GLY A 165 -4.73 1.27 5.63
N GLY A 166 -4.07 1.49 6.75
CA GLY A 166 -4.29 2.72 7.51
C GLY A 166 -3.28 2.92 8.61
N SER A 167 -3.47 4.00 9.36
CA SER A 167 -2.65 4.37 10.50
C SER A 167 -3.46 4.44 11.78
N SER A 168 -2.97 3.89 12.89
CA SER A 168 -3.63 3.95 14.21
C SER A 168 -5.09 3.48 14.12
N ALA A 169 -6.09 4.32 14.42
CA ALA A 169 -7.51 4.01 14.24
C ALA A 169 -7.87 3.50 12.83
N GLY A 170 -7.23 4.01 11.77
CA GLY A 170 -7.41 3.51 10.41
C GLY A 170 -6.77 2.14 10.18
N ALA A 171 -5.68 1.83 10.87
CA ALA A 171 -5.07 0.49 10.86
C ALA A 171 -5.96 -0.51 11.61
N VAL A 172 -6.50 -0.13 12.79
CA VAL A 172 -7.52 -0.90 13.51
C VAL A 172 -8.72 -1.17 12.58
N THR A 173 -9.21 -0.15 11.88
CA THR A 173 -10.30 -0.29 10.91
C THR A 173 -9.95 -1.30 9.81
N SER A 174 -8.76 -1.20 9.22
CA SER A 174 -8.31 -2.10 8.14
C SER A 174 -8.18 -3.56 8.60
N LEU A 175 -7.68 -3.77 9.82
CA LEU A 175 -7.55 -5.08 10.44
C LEU A 175 -8.93 -5.70 10.70
N HIS A 176 -9.85 -4.96 11.33
CA HIS A 176 -11.20 -5.45 11.62
C HIS A 176 -12.04 -5.64 10.35
N LEU A 177 -11.81 -4.84 9.31
CA LEU A 177 -12.41 -5.00 8.00
C LEU A 177 -12.04 -6.34 7.35
N ALA A 178 -10.76 -6.72 7.41
CA ALA A 178 -10.27 -7.92 6.74
C ALA A 178 -10.40 -9.21 7.57
N TYR A 179 -10.30 -9.14 8.89
CA TYR A 179 -10.19 -10.34 9.74
C TYR A 179 -11.43 -10.64 10.58
N THR A 180 -12.57 -9.96 10.33
CA THR A 180 -13.86 -10.33 10.94
C THR A 180 -14.79 -10.99 9.92
N ASP A 181 -15.61 -11.95 10.37
CA ASP A 181 -16.36 -12.88 9.51
C ASP A 181 -17.73 -12.37 9.00
N THR A 182 -17.96 -11.06 9.02
CA THR A 182 -19.32 -10.52 8.90
C THR A 182 -19.74 -10.13 7.48
N TRP A 183 -18.90 -10.36 6.45
CA TRP A 183 -19.17 -9.83 5.10
C TRP A 183 -18.34 -10.37 3.93
N ASN A 184 -18.67 -9.92 2.71
CA ASN A 184 -17.97 -10.30 1.48
C ASN A 184 -16.61 -9.59 1.32
N LYS A 185 -15.54 -10.29 1.71
CA LYS A 185 -14.14 -9.88 1.60
C LYS A 185 -13.47 -10.20 0.25
N GLU A 186 -14.21 -10.71 -0.74
CA GLU A 186 -13.65 -11.11 -2.05
C GLU A 186 -12.84 -9.99 -2.69
N GLY A 187 -11.66 -10.33 -3.20
CA GLY A 187 -10.77 -9.38 -3.86
C GLY A 187 -9.92 -8.52 -2.93
N ILE A 188 -10.13 -8.57 -1.60
CA ILE A 188 -9.11 -8.06 -0.68
C ILE A 188 -7.89 -8.97 -0.75
N PHE A 189 -6.78 -8.48 -1.28
CA PHE A 189 -5.57 -9.28 -1.50
C PHE A 189 -4.42 -8.94 -0.55
N ALA A 190 -4.50 -7.81 0.17
CA ALA A 190 -3.48 -7.40 1.13
C ALA A 190 -4.04 -6.44 2.18
N VAL A 191 -3.49 -6.52 3.40
CA VAL A 191 -3.81 -5.62 4.52
C VAL A 191 -2.54 -4.98 5.04
N ILE A 192 -2.57 -3.67 5.29
CA ILE A 192 -1.42 -2.90 5.78
C ILE A 192 -1.78 -2.20 7.09
N SER A 193 -1.14 -2.59 8.18
CA SER A 193 -1.29 -1.98 9.49
C SER A 193 -0.07 -1.11 9.82
N LEU A 194 -0.28 0.21 9.91
CA LEU A 194 0.70 1.14 10.46
C LEU A 194 0.29 1.45 11.90
N TRP A 195 1.03 0.90 12.88
CA TRP A 195 0.80 1.05 14.33
C TRP A 195 -0.66 0.84 14.76
N GLY A 196 -1.32 -0.16 14.17
CA GLY A 196 -2.67 -0.61 14.55
C GLY A 196 -2.65 -1.80 15.49
N GLU A 197 -3.80 -2.07 16.09
CA GLU A 197 -4.04 -3.23 16.94
C GLU A 197 -5.26 -4.00 16.41
N LEU A 198 -5.18 -5.33 16.37
CA LEU A 198 -6.33 -6.19 16.17
C LEU A 198 -6.76 -6.71 17.54
N LEU A 199 -8.03 -6.54 17.90
CA LEU A 199 -8.51 -6.91 19.24
C LEU A 199 -8.43 -8.41 19.52
N ASN A 200 -8.48 -9.26 18.49
CA ASN A 200 -8.44 -10.71 18.65
C ASN A 200 -7.75 -11.42 17.46
N PHE A 201 -6.48 -11.77 17.62
CA PHE A 201 -5.72 -12.49 16.60
C PHE A 201 -6.22 -13.92 16.31
N ASN A 202 -7.01 -14.52 17.21
CA ASN A 202 -7.57 -15.85 16.98
C ASN A 202 -8.64 -15.88 15.88
N GLU A 203 -9.09 -14.71 15.41
CA GLU A 203 -10.04 -14.59 14.30
C GLU A 203 -9.36 -14.71 12.92
N ILE A 204 -8.04 -14.56 12.85
CA ILE A 204 -7.29 -14.68 11.60
C ILE A 204 -7.22 -16.15 11.16
N LYS A 205 -7.69 -16.41 9.94
CA LYS A 205 -7.64 -17.72 9.29
C LYS A 205 -6.50 -17.76 8.27
N GLN A 206 -6.00 -18.96 8.00
CA GLN A 206 -4.98 -19.17 6.96
C GLN A 206 -5.45 -18.73 5.56
N THR A 207 -6.75 -18.68 5.33
CA THR A 207 -7.36 -18.23 4.06
C THR A 207 -7.58 -16.73 3.98
N ASP A 208 -7.34 -15.98 5.07
CA ASP A 208 -7.48 -14.53 5.04
C ASP A 208 -6.31 -13.87 4.28
N PRO A 209 -6.49 -12.61 3.81
CA PRO A 209 -5.46 -11.92 3.05
C PRO A 209 -4.16 -11.72 3.85
N PRO A 210 -2.99 -11.69 3.19
CA PRO A 210 -1.71 -11.43 3.84
C PRO A 210 -1.68 -10.06 4.54
N LEU A 211 -1.02 -10.01 5.70
CA LEU A 211 -0.89 -8.83 6.55
C LEU A 211 0.56 -8.33 6.60
N LEU A 212 0.76 -7.04 6.31
CA LEU A 212 2.00 -6.32 6.63
C LEU A 212 1.75 -5.44 7.87
N ILE A 213 2.54 -5.62 8.92
CA ILE A 213 2.52 -4.77 10.12
C ILE A 213 3.81 -3.96 10.19
N ILE A 214 3.67 -2.64 10.35
CA ILE A 214 4.78 -1.73 10.61
C ILE A 214 4.50 -1.04 11.94
N HIS A 215 5.39 -1.27 12.90
CA HIS A 215 5.36 -0.66 14.23
C HIS A 215 6.76 -0.16 14.61
N GLY A 216 6.83 0.94 15.37
CA GLY A 216 8.09 1.48 15.90
C GLY A 216 8.54 0.83 17.19
#